data_AF-A0A8S2YRS5-F1
#
_entry.id   AF-A0A8S2YRS5-F1
#
_cell.length_a   1.000
_cell.length_b   1.000
_cell.length_c   1.000
_cell.angle_alpha   90.00
_cell.angle_beta   90.00
_cell.angle_gamma   90.00
#
_symmetry.space_group_name_H-M   'P 1'
#
loop_
_entity.id
_entity.type
_entity.pdbx_description
1 polymer ?
#
loop_
_entity_poly.entity_id
_entity_poly.type
_entity_poly.pdbx_seq_one_letter_code
_entity_poly.pdbx_strand_id
1 'polypeptide(L)' 'MSEETNLQSAKVVAIVGGGLGGALCACFFAKHGIHVHLFELRP' A
#
# COMPACT_ATOMS: atom_id res chain seq x y z
N MET A 1 -5.68 27.19 -19.08
CA MET A 1 -4.97 26.28 -18.17
C MET A 1 -5.99 25.25 -17.74
N SER A 2 -6.06 24.12 -18.46
CA SER A 2 -7.04 23.06 -18.20
C SER A 2 -6.60 22.29 -16.97
N GLU A 3 -7.38 22.37 -15.89
CA GLU A 3 -7.24 21.47 -14.74
C GLU A 3 -7.72 20.08 -15.14
N GLU A 4 -6.79 19.24 -15.57
CA GLU A 4 -7.01 17.79 -15.61
C GLU A 4 -7.16 17.32 -14.17
N THR A 5 -8.39 17.16 -13.70
CA THR A 5 -8.69 16.43 -12.46
C THR A 5 -8.29 14.97 -12.69
N ASN A 6 -7.02 14.67 -12.43
CA ASN A 6 -6.47 13.33 -12.49
C ASN A 6 -7.08 12.54 -11.34
N LEU A 7 -8.23 11.93 -11.59
CA LEU A 7 -8.82 10.88 -10.75
C LEU A 7 -7.97 9.59 -10.85
N GLN A 8 -6.64 9.69 -10.70
CA GLN A 8 -5.84 8.55 -10.31
C GLN A 8 -6.23 8.26 -8.87
N SER A 9 -7.27 7.44 -8.71
CA SER A 9 -7.58 6.80 -7.44
C SER A 9 -6.26 6.36 -6.82
N ALA A 10 -5.92 6.94 -5.67
CA ALA A 10 -4.66 6.63 -4.98
C ALA A 10 -4.53 5.12 -4.92
N LYS A 11 -3.41 4.58 -5.39
CA LYS A 11 -3.21 3.12 -5.41
C LYS A 11 -3.05 2.67 -3.95
N VAL A 12 -3.98 1.82 -3.51
CA VAL A 12 -3.99 1.22 -2.18
C VAL A 12 -3.78 -0.28 -2.30
N VAL A 13 -2.94 -0.85 -1.45
CA VAL A 13 -2.66 -2.29 -1.38
C VAL A 13 -2.95 -2.80 0.03
N ALA A 14 -3.71 -3.89 0.12
CA ALA A 14 -3.89 -4.64 1.36
C ALA A 14 -2.95 -5.85 1.38
N ILE A 15 -2.26 -6.05 2.49
CA ILE A 15 -1.38 -7.19 2.74
C ILE A 15 -1.92 -7.92 3.97
N VAL A 16 -2.11 -9.23 3.85
CA VAL A 16 -2.61 -10.09 4.93
C VAL A 16 -1.47 -11.01 5.38
N GLY A 17 -1.10 -10.93 6.65
CA GLY A 17 0.05 -11.57 7.28
C GLY A 17 1.25 -10.63 7.41
N GLY A 18 1.66 -10.35 8.65
CA GLY A 18 2.79 -9.49 9.05
C GLY A 18 4.08 -10.24 9.34
N GLY A 19 4.20 -11.51 8.92
CA GLY A 19 5.47 -12.25 8.96
C GLY A 19 6.53 -11.66 8.02
N LEU A 20 7.70 -12.30 7.94
CA LEU A 20 8.84 -11.82 7.14
C LEU A 20 8.46 -11.42 5.70
N GLY A 21 7.74 -12.27 4.97
CA GLY A 21 7.34 -12.00 3.59
C GLY A 21 6.35 -10.83 3.47
N GLY A 22 5.35 -10.76 4.35
CA GLY A 22 4.33 -9.71 4.30
C GLY A 22 4.87 -8.34 4.70
N ALA A 23 5.73 -8.29 5.73
CA ALA A 23 6.41 -7.05 6.13
C ALA A 23 7.36 -6.53 5.04
N LEU A 24 8.09 -7.42 4.35
CA LEU A 24 8.96 -7.03 3.23
C LEU A 24 8.15 -6.52 2.04
N CYS A 25 7.04 -7.17 1.69
CA CYS A 25 6.12 -6.68 0.67
C CYS A 25 5.54 -5.30 1.05
N ALA A 26 5.14 -5.11 2.31
CA ALA A 26 4.64 -3.83 2.79
C ALA A 26 5.68 -2.72 2.65
N CYS A 27 6.91 -3.00 3.07
CA CYS A 27 8.04 -2.09 2.93
C CYS A 27 8.33 -1.75 1.46
N PHE A 28 8.32 -2.75 0.59
CA PHE A 28 8.52 -2.56 -0.85
C PHE A 28 7.47 -1.59 -1.43
N PHE A 29 6.18 -1.83 -1.22
CA PHE A 29 5.13 -0.97 -1.79
C PHE A 29 5.11 0.43 -1.16
N ALA A 30 5.29 0.54 0.16
CA ALA A 30 5.34 1.83 0.85
C ALA A 30 6.49 2.71 0.33
N LYS A 31 7.67 2.11 0.06
CA LYS A 31 8.82 2.82 -0.53
C LYS A 31 8.57 3.36 -1.94
N HIS A 32 7.63 2.77 -2.67
CA HIS A 32 7.25 3.21 -4.02
C HIS A 32 6.04 4.17 -4.01
N GLY A 33 5.69 4.73 -2.84
CA GLY A 33 4.61 5.73 -2.71
C GLY A 33 3.20 5.15 -2.80
N ILE A 34 3.06 3.83 -2.62
CA ILE A 34 1.76 3.16 -2.59
C ILE A 34 1.27 3.13 -1.14
N HIS A 35 -0.01 3.44 -0.92
CA HIS A 35 -0.59 3.35 0.41
C HIS A 35 -0.83 1.88 0.76
N VAL A 36 -0.27 1.41 1.87
CA VAL A 36 -0.33 0.00 2.28
C VAL A 36 -1.13 -0.15 3.57
N HIS A 37 -2.10 -1.05 3.57
CA HIS A 37 -2.74 -1.57 4.77
C HIS A 37 -2.21 -2.97 5.06
N LEU A 38 -1.55 -3.16 6.21
CA LEU A 38 -1.09 -4.47 6.67
C LEU A 38 -2.06 -4.99 7.74
N PHE A 39 -2.56 -6.20 7.53
CA PHE A 39 -3.44 -6.91 8.47
C PHE A 39 -2.69 -8.13 9.00
N GLU A 40 -2.60 -8.28 10.31
CA GLU A 40 -2.07 -9.47 10.98
C GLU A 40 -3.13 -9.97 11.97
N LEU A 41 -3.24 -11.30 12.11
CA LEU A 41 -4.21 -11.92 13.00
C LEU A 41 -3.74 -11.81 14.47
N ARG A 42 -2.42 -11.86 14.69
CA ARG A 42 -1.82 -11.66 16.00
C ARG A 42 -1.80 -10.16 16.35
N PRO A 43 -2.24 -9.78 17.57
CA PRO A 43 -2.09 -8.41 18.07
C PRO A 43 -0.63 -7.93 18.10
#